data_AF-A0A0K1QJS7-F1
#
_entry.id   AF-A0A0K1QJS7-F1
#
_cell.length_a   1.000
_cell.length_b   1.000
_cell.length_c   1.000
_cell.angle_alpha   90.00
_cell.angle_beta   90.00
_cell.angle_gamma   90.00
#
_symmetry.space_group_name_H-M   'P 1'
#
loop_
_entity.id
_entity.type
_entity.pdbx_description
1 polymer ?
#
loop_
_entity_poly.entity_id
_entity_poly.type
_entity_poly.pdbx_seq_one_letter_code
_entity_poly.pdbx_strand_id
1 'polypeptide(L)'
;MHTLLKALLTLVTTLSIHICAHAANDNTLKDDPFNPIRIFVIFHDDVPESKRNLTYVDRIRPFVIEFKRITGRDISVVFDRNRPPYTNFNYKSDTPHKMFEEWKKLSWEYKKERHKNNEFLSSRNDRILLITNDYINGSPLMGGIGGLATLPGHSAIASFEQGQAIGHELGHTFNARHDDSEIIYNGWWCETFMFPESFVLRSNCYVFSQANEKRIKAYVDSLY
;
A
#
# COMPACT_ATOMS: atom_id res chain seq x y z
N MET A 1 37.18 68.60 23.13
CA MET A 1 38.41 68.44 22.35
C MET A 1 38.75 66.96 22.33
N HIS A 2 38.61 66.35 21.15
CA HIS A 2 38.99 65.00 20.72
C HIS A 2 39.56 64.04 21.78
N THR A 3 38.87 62.98 22.18
CA THR A 3 38.80 61.70 21.42
C THR A 3 40.05 61.40 20.60
N LEU A 4 41.06 60.82 21.27
CA LEU A 4 42.14 60.02 20.69
C LEU A 4 42.45 58.91 21.73
N LEU A 5 41.94 57.68 21.54
CA LEU A 5 42.46 56.60 20.70
C LEU A 5 43.55 55.77 21.43
N LYS A 6 43.21 54.49 21.68
CA LYS A 6 44.07 53.31 21.98
C LYS A 6 44.72 53.32 23.38
N ALA A 7 44.70 52.26 24.19
CA ALA A 7 44.43 50.85 23.96
C ALA A 7 44.08 50.19 25.31
N LEU A 8 43.08 49.31 25.35
CA LEU A 8 43.20 48.11 26.16
C LEU A 8 42.35 47.00 25.56
N LEU A 9 43.08 46.02 25.03
CA LEU A 9 42.60 44.74 24.57
C LEU A 9 42.09 43.97 25.80
N THR A 10 40.83 43.54 25.82
CA THR A 10 40.41 42.42 26.68
C THR A 10 39.27 41.67 26.00
N LEU A 11 39.70 40.69 25.23
CA LEU A 11 39.09 39.39 24.96
C LEU A 11 37.83 39.09 25.80
N VAL A 12 36.65 39.16 25.20
CA VAL A 12 35.48 38.38 25.64
C VAL A 12 34.92 37.64 24.44
N THR A 13 35.47 36.44 24.27
CA THR A 13 34.87 35.31 23.57
C THR A 13 33.44 35.11 24.04
N THR A 14 32.45 35.57 23.26
CA THR A 14 31.08 35.05 23.36
C THR A 14 30.86 34.14 22.15
N LEU A 15 31.18 32.88 22.44
CA LEU A 15 30.71 31.65 21.83
C LEU A 15 29.44 31.83 20.97
N SER A 16 29.62 32.16 19.69
CA SER A 16 28.64 31.86 18.67
C SER A 16 28.58 30.34 18.59
N ILE A 17 27.64 29.74 19.33
CA ILE A 17 27.27 28.35 19.13
C ILE A 17 26.68 28.30 17.73
N HIS A 18 27.54 28.05 16.74
CA HIS A 18 27.12 27.46 15.49
C HIS A 18 26.49 26.13 15.87
N ILE A 19 25.16 26.15 16.05
CA ILE A 19 24.36 24.96 15.91
C ILE A 19 24.50 24.60 14.42
N CYS A 20 25.60 23.92 14.08
CA CYS A 20 25.59 22.98 12.99
C CYS A 20 24.55 21.94 13.41
N ALA A 21 23.28 22.25 13.13
CA ALA A 21 22.30 21.24 12.88
C ALA A 21 22.85 20.45 11.69
N HIS A 22 23.70 19.48 12.00
CA HIS A 22 23.78 18.27 11.21
C HIS A 22 22.36 17.72 11.31
N ALA A 23 21.50 18.20 10.41
CA ALA A 23 20.35 17.45 9.96
C ALA A 23 20.96 16.15 9.43
N ALA A 24 21.12 15.19 10.34
CA ALA A 24 21.25 13.80 9.99
C ALA A 24 20.10 13.57 9.03
N ASN A 25 20.48 13.27 7.80
CA ASN A 25 19.65 13.07 6.64
C ASN A 25 18.79 11.82 6.85
N ASP A 26 17.89 11.86 7.82
CA ASP A 26 16.83 10.88 7.96
C ASP A 26 15.67 11.35 7.08
N ASN A 27 15.88 11.23 5.76
CA ASN A 27 14.86 11.47 4.74
C ASN A 27 13.73 10.42 4.79
N THR A 28 13.57 9.68 5.89
CA THR A 28 12.41 8.83 6.08
C THR A 28 11.24 9.70 6.54
N LEU A 29 10.29 9.93 5.63
CA LEU A 29 8.98 10.46 5.99
C LEU A 29 8.43 9.55 7.09
N LYS A 30 8.40 10.01 8.34
CA LYS A 30 7.58 9.41 9.39
C LYS A 30 6.15 9.78 9.08
N ASP A 31 5.29 8.78 8.90
CA ASP A 31 3.88 9.06 8.63
C ASP A 31 3.23 9.68 9.88
N ASP A 32 2.14 10.41 9.68
CA ASP A 32 1.34 10.96 10.78
C ASP A 32 0.32 9.88 11.25
N PRO A 33 0.33 9.46 12.53
CA PRO A 33 -0.60 8.45 13.04
C PRO A 33 -2.07 8.86 12.91
N PHE A 34 -2.36 10.16 12.78
CA PHE A 34 -3.70 10.69 12.56
C PHE A 34 -4.09 10.80 11.09
N ASN A 35 -3.14 10.73 10.15
CA ASN A 35 -3.44 10.72 8.73
C ASN A 35 -3.96 9.33 8.33
N PRO A 36 -5.14 9.19 7.72
CA PRO A 36 -5.64 7.89 7.29
C PRO A 36 -4.68 7.21 6.30
N ILE A 37 -4.62 5.88 6.38
CA ILE A 37 -3.95 5.08 5.36
C ILE A 37 -4.74 5.25 4.06
N ARG A 38 -4.08 5.51 2.94
CA ARG A 38 -4.77 5.67 1.66
C ARG A 38 -4.54 4.50 0.74
N ILE A 39 -5.63 4.06 0.11
CA ILE A 39 -5.59 3.07 -0.97
C ILE A 39 -6.11 3.76 -2.24
N PHE A 40 -5.21 4.02 -3.16
CA PHE A 40 -5.52 4.41 -4.53
C PHE A 40 -5.88 3.15 -5.31
N VAL A 41 -7.15 3.03 -5.65
CA VAL A 41 -7.71 1.93 -6.42
C VAL A 41 -7.89 2.40 -7.86
N ILE A 42 -7.04 1.88 -8.73
CA ILE A 42 -7.02 2.18 -10.15
C ILE A 42 -7.73 1.04 -10.85
N PHE A 43 -8.88 1.31 -11.46
CA PHE A 43 -9.53 0.29 -12.30
C PHE A 43 -8.87 0.27 -13.66
N HIS A 44 -8.43 -0.91 -14.08
CA HIS A 44 -8.03 -1.12 -15.46
C HIS A 44 -9.25 -0.94 -16.40
N ASP A 45 -9.01 -0.44 -17.61
CA ASP A 45 -10.05 -0.07 -18.57
C ASP A 45 -10.91 -1.28 -19.01
N ASP A 46 -10.38 -2.50 -18.85
CA ASP A 46 -11.09 -3.75 -19.13
C ASP A 46 -12.10 -4.16 -18.06
N VAL A 47 -12.08 -3.54 -16.86
CA VAL A 47 -13.01 -3.87 -15.77
C VAL A 47 -14.40 -3.28 -16.10
N PRO A 48 -15.44 -4.09 -16.33
CA PRO A 48 -16.79 -3.60 -16.65
C PRO A 48 -17.38 -2.76 -15.52
N GLU A 49 -18.23 -1.79 -15.88
CA GLU A 49 -18.86 -0.87 -14.92
C GLU A 49 -19.65 -1.58 -13.81
N SER A 50 -20.35 -2.67 -14.15
CA SER A 50 -21.08 -3.49 -13.20
C SER A 50 -20.19 -4.04 -12.09
N LYS A 51 -18.99 -4.52 -12.42
CA LYS A 51 -18.00 -4.99 -11.44
C LYS A 51 -17.45 -3.82 -10.62
N ARG A 52 -17.15 -2.67 -11.25
CA ARG A 52 -16.63 -1.48 -10.57
C ARG A 52 -17.57 -0.96 -9.48
N ASN A 53 -18.88 -0.95 -9.73
CA ASN A 53 -19.87 -0.43 -8.79
C ASN A 53 -20.00 -1.30 -7.52
N LEU A 54 -19.78 -2.61 -7.65
CA LEU A 54 -19.83 -3.55 -6.53
C LEU A 54 -18.49 -3.72 -5.80
N THR A 55 -17.37 -3.30 -6.42
CA THR A 55 -16.01 -3.56 -5.94
C THR A 55 -15.80 -3.09 -4.49
N TYR A 56 -16.29 -1.90 -4.13
CA TYR A 56 -16.09 -1.41 -2.77
C TYR A 56 -16.78 -2.31 -1.75
N VAL A 57 -18.08 -2.58 -1.93
CA VAL A 57 -18.89 -3.33 -0.96
C VAL A 57 -18.41 -4.77 -0.85
N ASP A 58 -18.12 -5.42 -1.98
CA ASP A 58 -17.91 -6.87 -2.02
C ASP A 58 -16.45 -7.27 -1.79
N ARG A 59 -15.50 -6.39 -2.10
CA ARG A 59 -14.07 -6.76 -2.15
C ARG A 59 -13.17 -5.88 -1.28
N ILE A 60 -13.40 -4.56 -1.23
CA ILE A 60 -12.52 -3.63 -0.50
C ILE A 60 -13.00 -3.44 0.95
N ARG A 61 -14.30 -3.28 1.17
CA ARG A 61 -14.89 -3.04 2.50
C ARG A 61 -14.53 -4.11 3.53
N PRO A 62 -14.53 -5.42 3.21
CA PRO A 62 -14.11 -6.43 4.17
C PRO A 62 -12.66 -6.24 4.62
N PHE A 63 -11.74 -5.93 3.69
CA PHE A 63 -10.36 -5.58 4.04
C PHE A 63 -10.30 -4.33 4.91
N VAL A 64 -11.04 -3.26 4.58
CA VAL A 64 -11.04 -2.00 5.37
C VAL A 64 -11.49 -2.23 6.81
N ILE A 65 -12.57 -3.00 7.00
CA ILE A 65 -13.10 -3.33 8.33
C ILE A 65 -12.05 -4.11 9.13
N GLU A 66 -11.50 -5.16 8.52
CA GLU A 66 -10.53 -6.02 9.18
C GLU A 66 -9.24 -5.27 9.51
N PHE A 67 -8.73 -4.48 8.57
CA PHE A 67 -7.52 -3.70 8.76
C PHE A 67 -7.69 -2.68 9.89
N LYS A 68 -8.84 -2.00 9.96
CA LYS A 68 -9.17 -1.10 11.07
C LYS A 68 -9.24 -1.83 12.40
N ARG A 69 -9.81 -3.04 12.44
CA ARG A 69 -9.84 -3.87 13.66
C ARG A 69 -8.43 -4.19 14.16
N ILE A 70 -7.52 -4.53 13.24
CA ILE A 70 -6.14 -4.90 13.57
C ILE A 70 -5.31 -3.71 14.04
N THR A 71 -5.42 -2.58 13.33
CA THR A 71 -4.48 -1.45 13.48
C THR A 71 -5.06 -0.27 14.24
N GLY A 72 -6.39 -0.20 14.37
CA GLY A 72 -7.10 0.99 14.85
C GLY A 72 -7.16 2.12 13.82
N ARG A 73 -6.62 1.94 12.62
CA ARG A 73 -6.45 3.01 11.63
C ARG A 73 -7.57 3.03 10.61
N ASP A 74 -8.03 4.23 10.29
CA ASP A 74 -8.94 4.44 9.18
C ASP A 74 -8.22 4.33 7.84
N ILE A 75 -8.93 3.77 6.87
CA ILE A 75 -8.50 3.73 5.47
C ILE A 75 -9.37 4.67 4.65
N SER A 76 -8.74 5.57 3.90
CA SER A 76 -9.36 6.35 2.85
C SER A 76 -9.12 5.68 1.49
N VAL A 77 -10.20 5.41 0.76
CA VAL A 77 -10.13 4.76 -0.55
C VAL A 77 -10.41 5.80 -1.63
N VAL A 78 -9.48 5.93 -2.58
CA VAL A 78 -9.58 6.87 -3.71
C VAL A 78 -9.67 6.06 -4.98
N PHE A 79 -10.75 6.23 -5.75
CA PHE A 79 -10.95 5.51 -6.99
C PHE A 79 -10.52 6.35 -8.20
N ASP A 80 -9.72 5.76 -9.09
CA ASP A 80 -9.44 6.33 -10.40
C ASP A 80 -9.92 5.43 -11.54
N ARG A 81 -10.34 6.11 -12.60
CA ARG A 81 -10.82 5.57 -13.86
C ARG A 81 -10.35 6.51 -14.96
N ASN A 82 -10.18 6.00 -16.19
CA ASN A 82 -9.82 6.79 -17.36
C ASN A 82 -8.57 7.68 -17.14
N ARG A 83 -7.51 7.10 -16.56
CA ARG A 83 -6.24 7.80 -16.29
C ARG A 83 -5.06 7.04 -16.89
N PRO A 84 -4.87 7.05 -18.21
CA PRO A 84 -3.65 6.56 -18.83
C PRO A 84 -2.41 7.29 -18.28
N PRO A 85 -1.24 6.63 -18.17
CA PRO A 85 -0.98 5.22 -18.54
C PRO A 85 -1.38 4.19 -17.47
N TYR A 86 -2.01 4.63 -16.37
CA TYR A 86 -2.28 3.77 -15.21
C TYR A 86 -3.45 2.82 -15.44
N THR A 87 -4.55 3.30 -16.04
CA THR A 87 -5.77 2.50 -16.26
C THR A 87 -5.71 1.60 -17.49
N ASN A 88 -4.78 1.84 -18.42
CA ASN A 88 -4.56 0.98 -19.59
C ASN A 88 -3.20 0.25 -19.53
N PHE A 89 -2.68 0.06 -18.31
CA PHE A 89 -1.42 -0.64 -18.11
C PHE A 89 -1.51 -2.09 -18.62
N ASN A 90 -0.55 -2.50 -19.45
CA ASN A 90 -0.53 -3.84 -20.04
C ASN A 90 -0.14 -4.92 -19.00
N TYR A 91 -1.13 -5.37 -18.23
CA TYR A 91 -0.92 -6.29 -17.12
C TYR A 91 -0.84 -7.76 -17.55
N LYS A 92 -1.27 -8.12 -18.76
CA LYS A 92 -1.22 -9.49 -19.28
C LYS A 92 0.22 -9.85 -19.65
N SER A 93 0.77 -10.92 -19.08
CA SER A 93 2.18 -11.26 -19.31
C SER A 93 2.54 -12.71 -19.00
N ASP A 94 3.31 -13.33 -19.90
CA ASP A 94 4.02 -14.60 -19.66
C ASP A 94 5.30 -14.40 -18.83
N THR A 95 5.69 -13.15 -18.55
CA THR A 95 6.78 -12.78 -17.64
C THR A 95 6.26 -11.88 -16.50
N PRO A 96 5.43 -12.41 -15.58
CA PRO A 96 4.72 -11.63 -14.56
C PRO A 96 5.62 -10.75 -13.71
N HIS A 97 6.80 -11.25 -13.32
CA HIS A 97 7.75 -10.48 -12.52
C HIS A 97 8.27 -9.24 -13.25
N LYS A 98 8.58 -9.35 -14.55
CA LYS A 98 9.06 -8.20 -15.34
C LYS A 98 7.96 -7.16 -15.50
N MET A 99 6.75 -7.61 -15.84
CA MET A 99 5.57 -6.74 -15.91
C MET A 99 5.33 -6.04 -14.57
N PHE A 100 5.44 -6.76 -13.45
CA PHE A 100 5.21 -6.18 -12.15
C PHE A 100 6.28 -5.15 -11.74
N GLU A 101 7.54 -5.32 -12.16
CA GLU A 101 8.56 -4.27 -11.99
C GLU A 101 8.23 -3.00 -12.79
N GLU A 102 7.59 -3.12 -13.96
CA GLU A 102 7.09 -1.97 -14.72
C GLU A 102 5.90 -1.31 -13.99
N TRP A 103 4.97 -2.10 -13.45
CA TRP A 103 3.88 -1.59 -12.61
C TRP A 103 4.40 -0.85 -11.37
N LYS A 104 5.40 -1.41 -10.68
CA LYS A 104 6.02 -0.77 -9.50
C LYS A 104 6.54 0.62 -9.84
N LYS A 105 7.28 0.76 -10.96
CA LYS A 105 7.75 2.07 -11.45
C LYS A 105 6.56 3.00 -11.72
N LEU A 106 5.54 2.52 -12.41
CA LEU A 106 4.39 3.34 -12.79
C LEU A 106 3.57 3.80 -11.57
N SER A 107 3.36 2.92 -10.60
CA SER A 107 2.69 3.23 -9.34
C SER A 107 3.45 4.27 -8.50
N TRP A 108 4.79 4.30 -8.59
CA TRP A 108 5.61 5.33 -7.98
C TRP A 108 5.46 6.68 -8.70
N GLU A 109 5.44 6.69 -10.03
CA GLU A 109 5.14 7.90 -10.81
C GLU A 109 3.75 8.45 -10.49
N TYR A 110 2.74 7.57 -10.42
CA TYR A 110 1.38 7.93 -10.03
C TYR A 110 1.35 8.68 -8.69
N LYS A 111 2.01 8.13 -7.67
CA LYS A 111 2.08 8.75 -6.35
C LYS A 111 2.78 10.11 -6.39
N LYS A 112 3.89 10.21 -7.12
CA LYS A 112 4.62 11.48 -7.29
C LYS A 112 3.78 12.53 -8.02
N GLU A 113 3.02 12.14 -9.03
CA GLU A 113 2.14 13.02 -9.80
C GLU A 113 1.06 13.62 -8.90
N ARG A 114 0.34 12.77 -8.16
CA ARG A 114 -0.69 13.18 -7.17
C ARG A 114 -0.13 14.15 -6.13
N HIS A 115 1.09 13.89 -5.67
CA HIS A 115 1.77 14.78 -4.72
C HIS A 115 2.14 16.13 -5.33
N LYS A 116 2.76 16.13 -6.51
CA LYS A 116 3.15 17.37 -7.23
C LYS A 116 1.96 18.24 -7.59
N ASN A 117 0.81 17.63 -7.87
CA ASN A 117 -0.43 18.33 -8.16
C ASN A 117 -1.14 18.85 -6.90
N ASN A 118 -0.56 18.69 -5.72
CA ASN A 118 -1.16 19.02 -4.42
C ASN A 118 -2.51 18.33 -4.16
N GLU A 119 -2.77 17.19 -4.82
CA GLU A 119 -3.98 16.40 -4.59
C GLU A 119 -3.89 15.68 -3.23
N PHE A 120 -2.69 15.19 -2.90
CA PHE A 120 -2.42 14.45 -1.66
C PHE A 120 -0.98 14.67 -1.17
N LEU A 121 -0.78 14.79 0.15
CA LEU A 121 0.57 14.73 0.75
C LEU A 121 1.20 13.34 0.51
N SER A 122 2.50 13.21 0.27
CA SER A 122 3.13 11.89 0.12
C SER A 122 3.16 11.13 1.47
N SER A 123 2.76 9.85 1.50
CA SER A 123 2.80 9.02 2.71
C SER A 123 3.38 7.63 2.45
N ARG A 124 4.15 7.04 3.38
CA ARG A 124 4.65 5.66 3.25
C ARG A 124 3.53 4.61 3.36
N ASN A 125 2.40 5.01 3.91
CA ASN A 125 1.18 4.21 4.01
C ASN A 125 0.30 4.23 2.76
N ASP A 126 0.63 5.02 1.74
CA ASP A 126 -0.08 4.96 0.46
C ASP A 126 0.06 3.57 -0.18
N ARG A 127 -1.06 3.02 -0.65
CA ARG A 127 -1.14 1.81 -1.47
C ARG A 127 -1.73 2.16 -2.82
N ILE A 128 -1.15 1.58 -3.87
CA ILE A 128 -1.57 1.76 -5.25
C ILE A 128 -1.91 0.37 -5.77
N LEU A 129 -3.21 0.14 -5.92
CA LEU A 129 -3.79 -1.12 -6.36
C LEU A 129 -4.36 -0.95 -7.77
N LEU A 130 -3.84 -1.72 -8.73
CA LEU A 130 -4.51 -1.93 -10.01
C LEU A 130 -5.51 -3.07 -9.86
N ILE A 131 -6.78 -2.82 -10.18
CA ILE A 131 -7.79 -3.87 -10.30
C ILE A 131 -7.97 -4.20 -11.77
N THR A 132 -7.85 -5.47 -12.12
CA THR A 132 -7.98 -5.98 -13.50
C THR A 132 -9.22 -6.84 -13.64
N ASN A 133 -9.78 -6.93 -14.85
CA ASN A 133 -10.95 -7.79 -15.05
C ASN A 133 -10.58 -9.27 -14.89
N ASP A 134 -9.43 -9.65 -15.44
CA ASP A 134 -8.98 -11.03 -15.56
C ASP A 134 -7.65 -11.25 -14.82
N TYR A 135 -7.17 -12.49 -14.83
CA TYR A 135 -5.84 -12.88 -14.36
C TYR A 135 -4.71 -12.29 -15.21
N ILE A 136 -3.52 -12.12 -14.60
CA ILE A 136 -2.28 -11.70 -15.27
C ILE A 136 -1.88 -12.70 -16.35
N ASN A 137 -1.98 -14.00 -16.03
CA ASN A 137 -1.83 -15.11 -16.95
C ASN A 137 -2.60 -16.33 -16.46
N GLY A 138 -2.78 -17.32 -17.34
CA GLY A 138 -3.48 -18.55 -17.02
C GLY A 138 -4.95 -18.31 -16.64
N SER A 139 -5.47 -19.15 -15.75
CA SER A 139 -6.83 -19.05 -15.21
C SER A 139 -6.90 -19.65 -13.80
N PRO A 140 -7.95 -19.36 -13.01
CA PRO A 140 -8.13 -19.94 -11.69
C PRO A 140 -8.06 -21.48 -11.69
N LEU A 141 -8.58 -22.14 -12.73
CA LEU A 141 -8.65 -23.61 -12.82
C LEU A 141 -7.33 -24.25 -13.25
N MET A 142 -6.39 -23.47 -13.78
CA MET A 142 -5.14 -23.97 -14.38
C MET A 142 -3.90 -23.35 -13.71
N GLY A 143 -4.01 -22.88 -12.46
CA GLY A 143 -2.88 -22.33 -11.70
C GLY A 143 -2.38 -20.97 -12.19
N GLY A 144 -3.28 -20.11 -12.70
CA GLY A 144 -2.95 -18.76 -13.14
C GLY A 144 -2.63 -17.80 -12.00
N ILE A 145 -2.00 -16.67 -12.34
CA ILE A 145 -1.66 -15.62 -11.38
C ILE A 145 -2.76 -14.56 -11.35
N GLY A 146 -3.53 -14.55 -10.26
CA GLY A 146 -4.62 -13.61 -10.02
C GLY A 146 -4.15 -12.25 -9.49
N GLY A 147 -2.93 -12.15 -8.97
CA GLY A 147 -2.41 -10.91 -8.41
C GLY A 147 -0.92 -10.97 -8.10
N LEU A 148 -0.35 -9.79 -7.88
CA LEU A 148 1.04 -9.60 -7.44
C LEU A 148 1.12 -8.36 -6.56
N ALA A 149 1.96 -8.41 -5.54
CA ALA A 149 2.21 -7.30 -4.63
C ALA A 149 3.69 -7.14 -4.30
N THR A 150 4.06 -5.97 -3.79
CA THR A 150 5.37 -5.75 -3.17
C THR A 150 5.31 -6.17 -1.69
N LEU A 151 6.26 -7.00 -1.24
CA LEU A 151 6.25 -7.61 0.10
C LEU A 151 7.38 -7.08 1.01
N PRO A 152 7.09 -6.19 1.98
CA PRO A 152 6.00 -5.22 1.98
C PRO A 152 6.32 -4.04 1.05
N GLY A 153 5.33 -3.19 0.75
CA GLY A 153 5.55 -2.04 -0.13
C GLY A 153 4.25 -1.30 -0.46
N HIS A 154 4.20 -0.63 -1.60
CA HIS A 154 3.06 0.22 -1.98
C HIS A 154 2.30 -0.26 -3.22
N SER A 155 2.83 -1.19 -4.01
CA SER A 155 2.24 -1.59 -5.30
C SER A 155 1.57 -2.94 -5.22
N ALA A 156 0.37 -3.04 -5.80
CA ALA A 156 -0.36 -4.29 -5.98
C ALA A 156 -1.13 -4.30 -7.31
N ILE A 157 -1.34 -5.49 -7.86
CA ILE A 157 -2.28 -5.80 -8.95
C ILE A 157 -3.17 -6.94 -8.44
N ALA A 158 -4.49 -6.82 -8.57
CA ALA A 158 -5.42 -7.87 -8.19
C ALA A 158 -6.54 -8.04 -9.23
N SER A 159 -6.78 -9.29 -9.61
CA SER A 159 -7.87 -9.67 -10.50
C SER A 159 -9.21 -9.69 -9.77
N PHE A 160 -10.26 -9.23 -10.45
CA PHE A 160 -11.62 -9.34 -9.94
C PHE A 160 -12.17 -10.77 -9.97
N GLU A 161 -11.60 -11.67 -10.78
CA GLU A 161 -12.05 -13.07 -10.89
C GLU A 161 -11.78 -13.89 -9.62
N GLN A 162 -10.76 -13.50 -8.84
CA GLN A 162 -10.44 -14.16 -7.58
C GLN A 162 -11.03 -13.38 -6.41
N GLY A 163 -11.98 -13.99 -5.70
CA GLY A 163 -12.85 -13.24 -4.80
C GLY A 163 -12.18 -12.57 -3.60
N GLN A 164 -11.01 -13.06 -3.19
CA GLN A 164 -10.21 -12.53 -2.09
C GLN A 164 -8.92 -11.83 -2.53
N ALA A 165 -8.61 -11.78 -3.83
CA ALA A 165 -7.32 -11.27 -4.33
C ALA A 165 -7.04 -9.84 -3.88
N ILE A 166 -8.05 -8.96 -3.88
CA ILE A 166 -7.84 -7.58 -3.42
C ILE A 166 -7.33 -7.52 -1.97
N GLY A 167 -7.96 -8.27 -1.05
CA GLY A 167 -7.52 -8.32 0.35
C GLY A 167 -6.18 -9.05 0.53
N HIS A 168 -5.95 -10.11 -0.26
CA HIS A 168 -4.70 -10.87 -0.30
C HIS A 168 -3.50 -9.99 -0.69
N GLU A 169 -3.59 -9.32 -1.83
CA GLU A 169 -2.51 -8.50 -2.37
C GLU A 169 -2.28 -7.25 -1.52
N LEU A 170 -3.34 -6.61 -1.02
CA LEU A 170 -3.20 -5.56 -0.03
C LEU A 170 -2.54 -6.07 1.25
N GLY A 171 -2.89 -7.27 1.73
CA GLY A 171 -2.25 -7.91 2.86
C GLY A 171 -0.73 -8.01 2.70
N HIS A 172 -0.25 -8.49 1.55
CA HIS A 172 1.17 -8.52 1.21
C HIS A 172 1.85 -7.15 1.32
N THR A 173 1.20 -6.08 0.84
CA THR A 173 1.74 -4.72 0.97
C THR A 173 1.88 -4.24 2.42
N PHE A 174 1.18 -4.89 3.35
CA PHE A 174 1.27 -4.67 4.80
C PHE A 174 1.98 -5.82 5.53
N ASN A 175 2.87 -6.55 4.84
CA ASN A 175 3.74 -7.59 5.40
C ASN A 175 3.01 -8.87 5.86
N ALA A 176 1.78 -9.10 5.40
CA ALA A 176 1.11 -10.39 5.59
C ALA A 176 1.73 -11.48 4.67
N ARG A 177 1.68 -12.74 5.11
CA ARG A 177 2.37 -13.89 4.48
C ARG A 177 1.45 -15.10 4.33
N HIS A 178 1.74 -15.91 3.32
CA HIS A 178 1.06 -17.19 3.07
C HIS A 178 1.30 -18.22 4.15
N ASP A 179 2.52 -18.27 4.71
CA ASP A 179 2.91 -19.23 5.76
C ASP A 179 2.05 -19.12 7.02
N ASP A 180 1.47 -17.93 7.23
CA ASP A 180 0.60 -17.65 8.35
C ASP A 180 -0.88 -17.75 7.95
N SER A 181 -1.22 -18.24 6.75
CA SER A 181 -2.61 -18.44 6.36
C SER A 181 -3.27 -19.57 7.14
N GLU A 182 -4.59 -19.50 7.24
CA GLU A 182 -5.38 -20.41 8.08
C GLU A 182 -6.69 -20.75 7.35
N ILE A 183 -7.21 -21.95 7.65
CA ILE A 183 -8.58 -22.34 7.34
C ILE A 183 -9.37 -22.30 8.64
N ILE A 184 -10.46 -21.55 8.66
CA ILE A 184 -11.30 -21.34 9.84
C ILE A 184 -12.65 -22.05 9.62
N TYR A 185 -13.21 -22.60 10.70
CA TYR A 185 -14.58 -23.12 10.70
C TYR A 185 -15.50 -22.19 11.50
N ASN A 186 -16.49 -21.60 10.83
CA ASN A 186 -17.49 -20.72 11.44
C ASN A 186 -18.94 -21.10 11.06
N GLY A 187 -19.18 -22.41 10.93
CA GLY A 187 -20.41 -22.97 10.35
C GLY A 187 -20.22 -23.45 8.91
N TRP A 188 -19.21 -22.93 8.21
CA TRP A 188 -18.64 -23.48 6.98
C TRP A 188 -17.11 -23.32 7.00
N TRP A 189 -16.39 -24.13 6.22
CA TRP A 189 -14.94 -23.98 6.09
C TRP A 189 -14.62 -22.78 5.19
N CYS A 190 -13.81 -21.86 5.69
CA CYS A 190 -13.37 -20.71 4.92
C CYS A 190 -11.87 -20.44 5.05
N GLU A 191 -11.30 -19.76 4.06
CA GLU A 191 -9.89 -19.40 3.97
C GLU A 191 -9.66 -17.96 4.44
N THR A 192 -8.60 -17.70 5.20
CA THR A 192 -8.17 -16.32 5.50
C THR A 192 -7.60 -15.65 4.26
N PHE A 193 -7.49 -14.32 4.26
CA PHE A 193 -7.04 -13.55 3.09
C PHE A 193 -5.74 -14.06 2.46
N MET A 194 -4.80 -14.54 3.28
CA MET A 194 -3.47 -14.95 2.81
C MET A 194 -3.38 -16.39 2.34
N PHE A 195 -4.50 -17.12 2.24
CA PHE A 195 -4.44 -18.48 1.72
C PHE A 195 -3.99 -18.46 0.24
N PRO A 196 -2.93 -19.20 -0.15
CA PRO A 196 -2.26 -19.02 -1.43
C PRO A 196 -3.06 -19.61 -2.62
N GLU A 197 -3.85 -20.65 -2.37
CA GLU A 197 -4.59 -21.37 -3.40
C GLU A 197 -6.09 -21.34 -3.09
N SER A 198 -6.89 -20.65 -3.90
CA SER A 198 -8.33 -20.64 -3.69
C SER A 198 -8.95 -22.00 -4.01
N PHE A 199 -9.60 -22.65 -3.05
CA PHE A 199 -10.32 -23.90 -3.27
C PHE A 199 -11.83 -23.67 -3.38
N VAL A 200 -12.44 -24.10 -4.49
CA VAL A 200 -13.84 -23.80 -4.84
C VAL A 200 -14.90 -24.29 -3.84
N LEU A 201 -14.56 -25.24 -2.96
CA LEU A 201 -15.47 -25.74 -1.91
C LEU A 201 -15.37 -24.98 -0.59
N ARG A 202 -14.40 -24.07 -0.44
CA ARG A 202 -14.24 -23.22 0.75
C ARG A 202 -14.67 -21.80 0.43
N SER A 203 -15.25 -21.14 1.42
CA SER A 203 -15.59 -19.72 1.33
C SER A 203 -14.36 -18.85 1.66
N ASN A 204 -14.45 -17.53 1.47
CA ASN A 204 -13.45 -16.60 1.98
C ASN A 204 -13.93 -16.07 3.33
N CYS A 205 -13.10 -16.16 4.37
CA CYS A 205 -13.45 -15.64 5.69
C CYS A 205 -13.40 -14.10 5.74
N TYR A 206 -12.70 -13.47 4.78
CA TYR A 206 -12.43 -12.03 4.75
C TYR A 206 -11.79 -11.47 6.03
N VAL A 207 -10.92 -12.28 6.65
CA VAL A 207 -10.11 -11.91 7.81
C VAL A 207 -8.66 -12.34 7.61
N PHE A 208 -7.76 -11.77 8.39
CA PHE A 208 -6.40 -12.30 8.53
C PHE A 208 -6.36 -13.35 9.64
N SER A 209 -5.39 -14.25 9.57
CA SER A 209 -5.07 -15.13 10.72
C SER A 209 -4.48 -14.31 11.87
N GLN A 210 -4.52 -14.83 13.09
CA GLN A 210 -3.96 -14.14 14.25
C GLN A 210 -2.46 -13.82 14.07
N ALA A 211 -1.71 -14.69 13.41
CA ALA A 211 -0.30 -14.45 13.11
C ALA A 211 -0.11 -13.29 12.12
N ASN A 212 -0.93 -13.23 11.06
CA ASN A 212 -0.90 -12.11 10.11
C ASN A 212 -1.38 -10.80 10.74
N GLU A 213 -2.38 -10.82 11.63
CA GLU A 213 -2.81 -9.63 12.37
C GLU A 213 -1.64 -8.99 13.12
N LYS A 214 -0.86 -9.81 13.85
CA LYS A 214 0.32 -9.35 14.59
C LYS A 214 1.39 -8.76 13.66
N ARG A 215 1.64 -9.38 12.51
CA ARG A 215 2.61 -8.88 11.51
C ARG A 215 2.19 -7.56 10.91
N ILE A 216 0.92 -7.45 10.49
CA ILE A 216 0.36 -6.24 9.91
C ILE A 216 0.44 -5.11 10.93
N LYS A 217 0.00 -5.36 12.18
CA LYS A 217 0.08 -4.36 13.25
C LYS A 217 1.52 -3.91 13.49
N ALA A 218 2.46 -4.85 13.67
CA ALA A 218 3.86 -4.51 13.92
C ALA A 218 4.48 -3.73 12.75
N TYR A 219 4.15 -4.09 11.51
CA TYR A 219 4.64 -3.37 10.34
C TYR A 219 4.07 -1.94 10.27
N VAL A 220 2.76 -1.78 10.44
CA VAL A 220 2.10 -0.48 10.41
C VAL A 220 2.63 0.41 11.55
N ASP A 221 2.74 -0.11 12.77
CA ASP A 221 3.27 0.62 13.92
C ASP A 221 4.73 1.06 13.69
N SER A 222 5.53 0.29 12.95
CA SER A 222 6.93 0.62 12.63
C SER A 222 7.13 1.76 11.62
N LEU A 223 6.06 2.23 10.97
CA LEU A 223 6.10 3.35 10.02
C LEU A 223 6.02 4.73 10.70
N TYR A 224 5.95 4.75 12.03
CA TYR A 224 5.82 5.90 12.94
C TYR A 224 6.98 5.94 13.93
#